data_AF-A0A3B9MEI9-F1
#
_entry.id   AF-A0A3B9MEI9-F1
#
_cell.length_a   1.000
_cell.length_b   1.000
_cell.length_c   1.000
_cell.angle_alpha   90.00
_cell.angle_beta   90.00
_cell.angle_gamma   90.00
#
_symmetry.space_group_name_H-M   'P 1'
#
loop_
_entity.id
_entity.type
_entity.pdbx_description
1 polymer ?
#
loop_
_entity_poly.entity_id
_entity_poly.type
_entity_poly.pdbx_seq_one_letter_code
_entity_poly.pdbx_strand_id
1 'polypeptide(L)'
;MAEFDLSDPEIYQQVRADYELVRETIIRDGFSALSGSMGVLIQPRTKGPGHGSVSRAFYARAPFVARILGDGYHIPLPVVTK
;
A
#
# COMPACT_ATOMS: atom_id res chain seq x y z
N MET A 1 20.87 -14.96 2.10
CA MET A 1 19.60 -14.43 1.56
C MET A 1 18.79 -13.98 2.77
N ALA A 2 18.40 -12.72 2.84
CA ALA A 2 17.49 -12.28 3.89
C ALA A 2 16.09 -12.81 3.54
N GLU A 3 15.47 -13.52 4.47
CA GLU A 3 14.11 -14.03 4.33
C GLU A 3 13.12 -12.93 4.73
N PHE A 4 12.07 -12.72 3.94
CA PHE A 4 11.02 -11.79 4.30
C PHE A 4 10.14 -12.40 5.39
N ASP A 5 10.12 -11.75 6.56
CA ASP A 5 9.29 -12.19 7.68
C ASP A 5 7.82 -11.80 7.47
N LEU A 6 7.02 -12.78 7.06
CA LEU A 6 5.57 -12.64 6.92
C LEU A 6 4.83 -12.50 8.26
N SER A 7 5.51 -12.77 9.39
CA SER A 7 4.95 -12.70 10.73
C SER A 7 5.18 -11.34 11.41
N ASP A 8 5.89 -10.41 10.76
CA ASP A 8 6.10 -9.05 11.26
C ASP A 8 4.73 -8.36 11.48
N PRO A 9 4.32 -8.13 12.73
CA PRO A 9 3.00 -7.62 13.03
C PRO A 9 2.83 -6.17 12.56
N GLU A 10 3.90 -5.37 12.50
CA GLU A 10 3.82 -3.98 12.05
C GLU A 10 3.53 -3.90 10.55
N ILE A 11 4.23 -4.73 9.77
CA ILE A 11 3.99 -4.85 8.32
C ILE A 11 2.56 -5.32 8.07
N TYR A 12 2.11 -6.36 8.76
CA TYR A 12 0.75 -6.88 8.60
C TYR A 12 -0.30 -5.81 8.91
N GLN A 13 -0.17 -5.12 10.04
CA GLN A 13 -1.14 -4.08 10.43
C GLN A 13 -1.13 -2.91 9.46
N GLN A 14 0.03 -2.50 8.93
CA GLN A 14 0.08 -1.42 7.96
C GLN A 14 -0.52 -1.81 6.61
N VAL A 15 -0.27 -3.03 6.11
CA VAL A 15 -0.92 -3.55 4.89
C VAL A 15 -2.44 -3.60 5.07
N ARG A 16 -2.91 -4.03 6.24
CA ARG A 16 -4.34 -4.01 6.59
C ARG A 16 -4.90 -2.59 6.60
N ALA A 17 -4.20 -1.64 7.22
CA ALA A 17 -4.62 -0.25 7.29
C ALA A 17 -4.72 0.40 5.89
N ASP A 18 -3.76 0.11 5.00
CA ASP A 18 -3.79 0.58 3.62
C ASP A 18 -4.99 0.00 2.84
N TYR A 19 -5.30 -1.28 3.05
CA TYR A 19 -6.47 -1.92 2.45
C TYR A 19 -7.79 -1.29 2.93
N GLU A 20 -7.96 -1.13 4.25
CA GLU A 20 -9.18 -0.55 4.81
C GLU A 20 -9.33 0.92 4.38
N LEU A 21 -8.24 1.70 4.30
CA LEU A 21 -8.27 3.05 3.74
C LEU A 21 -8.88 3.05 2.33
N VAL A 22 -8.43 2.15 1.45
CA VAL A 22 -8.98 2.04 0.08
C VAL A 22 -10.46 1.62 0.11
N ARG A 23 -10.80 0.62 0.93
CA ARG A 23 -12.17 0.12 1.06
C ARG A 23 -13.13 1.20 1.56
N GLU A 24 -12.76 1.91 2.61
CA GLU A 24 -13.56 2.98 3.21
C GLU A 24 -13.76 4.16 2.25
N THR A 25 -12.71 4.57 1.52
CA THR A 25 -12.85 5.60 0.48
C THR A 25 -13.82 5.19 -0.62
N ILE A 26 -13.79 3.93 -1.07
CA ILE A 26 -14.77 3.44 -2.05
C ILE A 26 -16.21 3.52 -1.50
N ILE A 27 -16.41 3.10 -0.25
CA ILE A 27 -17.73 3.06 0.40
C ILE A 27 -18.28 4.48 0.61
N ARG A 28 -17.43 5.43 1.03
CA ARG A 28 -17.85 6.77 1.45
C ARG A 28 -17.86 7.78 0.32
N ASP A 29 -16.80 7.79 -0.49
CA ASP A 29 -16.50 8.87 -1.44
C ASP A 29 -16.59 8.38 -2.90
N GLY A 30 -16.76 7.08 -3.10
CA GLY A 30 -16.86 6.45 -4.42
C GLY A 30 -15.50 6.14 -5.05
N PHE A 31 -15.54 5.32 -6.10
CA PHE A 31 -14.35 4.78 -6.73
C PHE A 31 -13.43 5.85 -7.37
N SER A 32 -14.00 6.98 -7.82
CA SER A 32 -13.25 8.10 -8.41
C SER A 32 -12.37 8.84 -7.39
N ALA A 33 -12.64 8.71 -6.09
CA ALA A 33 -11.85 9.32 -5.03
C ALA A 33 -10.50 8.61 -4.80
N LEU A 34 -10.29 7.43 -5.39
CA LEU A 34 -9.04 6.69 -5.25
C LEU A 34 -7.86 7.40 -5.93
N SER A 35 -6.86 7.72 -5.12
CA SER A 35 -5.61 8.36 -5.53
C SER A 35 -4.40 7.45 -5.32
N GLY A 36 -3.42 7.54 -6.23
CA GLY A 36 -2.12 6.89 -6.09
C GLY A 36 -1.27 7.42 -4.93
N SER A 37 -1.66 8.52 -4.29
CA SER A 37 -1.02 9.02 -3.07
C SER A 37 -1.45 8.28 -1.80
N MET A 38 -2.51 7.46 -1.87
CA MET A 38 -3.03 6.73 -0.70
C MET A 38 -2.11 5.57 -0.29
N GLY A 39 -2.17 5.24 1.00
CA GLY A 39 -1.49 4.11 1.64
C GLY A 39 0.04 4.26 1.75
N VAL A 40 0.62 3.55 2.70
CA VAL A 40 2.04 3.65 3.11
C VAL A 40 2.90 2.54 2.50
N LEU A 41 2.37 1.33 2.42
CA LEU A 41 3.01 0.15 1.83
C LEU A 41 2.29 -0.28 0.55
N ILE A 42 0.96 -0.20 0.54
CA ILE A 42 0.09 -0.57 -0.59
C ILE A 42 -0.69 0.66 -1.07
N GLN A 43 -0.76 0.87 -2.39
CA GLN A 43 -1.46 2.01 -3.00
C GLN A 43 -2.42 1.56 -4.11
N PRO A 44 -3.60 2.21 -4.27
CA PRO A 44 -4.49 1.99 -5.41
C PRO A 44 -4.01 2.84 -6.60
N ARG A 45 -3.48 2.20 -7.65
CA ARG A 45 -3.04 2.90 -8.88
C ARG A 45 -3.86 2.43 -10.08
N THR A 46 -3.99 3.31 -11.08
CA THR A 46 -4.60 2.97 -12.36
C THR A 46 -3.87 1.78 -12.99
N LYS A 47 -4.62 0.75 -13.41
CA LYS A 47 -4.07 -0.41 -14.12
C LYS A 47 -4.30 -0.24 -15.63
N GLY A 48 -3.22 -0.13 -16.40
CA GLY A 48 -3.26 0.02 -17.86
C GLY A 48 -2.45 1.22 -18.36
N PRO A 49 -2.20 1.32 -19.67
CA PRO A 49 -1.28 2.29 -20.29
C PRO A 49 -1.73 3.78 -20.26
N GLY A 50 -2.72 4.15 -19.45
CA GLY A 50 -3.43 5.44 -19.58
C GLY A 50 -4.27 5.49 -20.85
N HIS A 51 -5.14 6.51 -21.01
CA HIS A 51 -6.17 6.64 -22.08
C HIS A 51 -7.50 5.92 -21.79
N GLY A 52 -8.17 6.28 -20.69
CA GLY A 52 -9.56 5.85 -20.42
C GLY A 52 -9.71 4.61 -19.53
N SER A 53 -8.61 3.94 -19.16
CA SER A 53 -8.67 2.90 -18.12
C SER A 53 -9.02 3.51 -16.76
N VAL A 54 -10.21 3.18 -16.26
CA VAL A 54 -10.66 3.57 -14.92
C VAL A 54 -10.25 2.57 -13.84
N SER A 55 -9.99 1.30 -14.20
CA SER A 55 -9.71 0.25 -13.21
C SER A 55 -8.47 0.53 -12.36
N ARG A 56 -8.51 0.04 -11.12
CA ARG A 56 -7.44 0.16 -10.13
C ARG A 56 -6.90 -1.22 -9.78
N ALA A 57 -5.62 -1.27 -9.39
CA ALA A 57 -5.04 -2.42 -8.72
C ALA A 57 -4.24 -1.97 -7.50
N PHE A 58 -4.05 -2.91 -6.56
CA PHE A 58 -3.15 -2.72 -5.44
C PHE A 58 -1.72 -2.92 -5.90
N TYR A 59 -0.89 -1.91 -5.67
CA TYR A 59 0.55 -1.96 -5.93
C TYR A 59 1.31 -1.78 -4.63
N ALA A 60 2.31 -2.63 -4.38
CA ALA A 60 3.30 -2.36 -3.35
C ALA A 60 4.13 -1.14 -3.75
N ARG A 61 4.42 -0.26 -2.79
CA ARG A 61 5.36 0.86 -2.98
C ARG A 61 6.78 0.32 -3.02
N ALA A 62 7.65 0.99 -3.78
CA ALA A 62 9.05 0.57 -3.95
C ALA A 62 9.80 0.36 -2.61
N PRO A 63 9.64 1.20 -1.57
CA PRO A 63 10.27 0.93 -0.27
C PRO A 63 9.81 -0.39 0.37
N PHE A 64 8.52 -0.74 0.22
CA PHE A 64 8.00 -2.01 0.73
C PHE A 64 8.60 -3.20 0.00
N VAL A 65 8.73 -3.12 -1.33
CA VAL A 65 9.41 -4.15 -2.12
C VAL A 65 10.88 -4.29 -1.72
N ALA A 66 11.60 -3.19 -1.52
CA ALA A 66 13.00 -3.23 -1.06
C ALA A 66 13.13 -3.90 0.32
N ARG A 67 12.17 -3.66 1.23
CA ARG A 67 12.10 -4.35 2.53
C ARG A 67 11.85 -5.85 2.37
N ILE A 68 10.99 -6.25 1.43
CA ILE A 68 10.74 -7.67 1.09
C ILE A 68 12.00 -8.35 0.55
N LEU A 69 12.78 -7.65 -0.28
CA LEU A 69 14.02 -8.17 -0.87
C LEU A 69 15.21 -8.16 0.10
N GLY A 70 15.08 -7.49 1.25
CA GLY A 70 16.12 -7.42 2.27
C GLY A 70 17.22 -6.40 1.99
N ASP A 71 16.97 -5.40 1.12
CA ASP A 71 17.95 -4.43 0.64
C ASP A 71 18.33 -3.33 1.67
N GLY A 72 18.13 -3.58 2.97
CA GLY A 72 18.52 -2.65 4.04
C GLY A 72 17.71 -1.34 4.11
N TYR A 73 16.58 -1.24 3.41
CA TYR A 73 15.71 -0.07 3.48
C TYR A 73 14.94 -0.03 4.81
N HIS A 74 15.19 1.03 5.59
CA HIS A 74 14.38 1.39 6.75
C HIS A 74 13.16 2.18 6.25
N ILE A 75 11.97 1.57 6.27
CA ILE A 75 10.74 2.31 6.07
C ILE A 75 10.36 2.89 7.42
N PRO A 76 10.36 4.22 7.62
CA PRO A 76 9.72 4.77 8.81
C PRO A 76 8.22 4.53 8.66
N LEU A 77 7.73 3.46 9.28
CA LEU A 77 6.30 3.28 9.45
C LEU A 77 5.80 4.46 10.30
N PRO A 78 4.63 5.05 9.96
CA PRO A 78 4.06 6.08 10.79
C PRO A 78 3.88 5.52 12.20
N VAL A 79 4.51 6.17 13.19
CA VAL A 79 4.32 5.84 14.59
C VAL A 79 2.87 6.14 14.92
N VAL A 80 2.07 5.11 15.16
CA VAL A 80 0.71 5.27 15.68
C VAL A 80 0.84 5.75 17.12
N THR A 81 0.75 7.06 17.33
CA THR A 81 0.56 7.63 18.67
C THR A 81 -0.80 7.20 19.19
N LYS A 82 -0.80 6.48 20.32
CA LYS A 82 -2.00 6.11 21.08
C LYS A 82 -2.78 7.34 21.54
#